data_AF-A0A835T2M6-F1
#
_entry.id   AF-A0A835T2M6-F1
#
_cell.length_a   1.000
_cell.length_b   1.000
_cell.length_c   1.000
_cell.angle_alpha   90.00
_cell.angle_beta   90.00
_cell.angle_gamma   90.00
#
_symmetry.space_group_name_H-M   'P 1'
#
loop_
_entity.id
_entity.type
_entity.pdbx_description
1 polymer ?
#
loop_
_entity_poly.entity_id
_entity_poly.type
_entity_poly.pdbx_seq_one_letter_code
_entity_poly.pdbx_strand_id
1 'polypeptide(L)'
;MVKYGSLVPRSADKQVASWAGRLSFLAFVMVVPLLHWAAMYRYVGLSLYTAALPAGTTLYDLVGGLGMAAATALNVAASRELGPAYDRVAAPPALVTTGPYRFVQHPIYVSYMLLFVSYGMWLHSAPAAIALLVVCGLYYRVRTSLEEQVLEGVFGSYYRDYAARTKRFVPFVV
;
A
#
# COMPACT_ATOMS: atom_id res chain seq x y z
N MET A 1 -20.33 -5.64 4.85
CA MET A 1 -19.86 -6.20 3.57
C MET A 1 -19.69 -5.03 2.61
N VAL A 2 -18.47 -4.73 2.15
CA VAL A 2 -18.23 -3.65 1.17
C VAL A 2 -18.86 -4.09 -0.16
N LYS A 3 -19.72 -3.26 -0.75
CA LYS A 3 -20.33 -3.54 -2.05
C LYS A 3 -19.34 -3.13 -3.15
N TYR A 4 -18.76 -4.12 -3.82
CA TYR A 4 -17.83 -3.94 -4.93
C TYR A 4 -18.58 -3.57 -6.22
N GLY A 5 -17.93 -2.78 -7.08
CA GLY A 5 -18.46 -2.38 -8.39
C GLY A 5 -18.23 -3.46 -9.46
N SER A 6 -18.76 -3.25 -10.67
CA SER A 6 -18.45 -4.10 -11.83
C SER A 6 -17.00 -3.92 -12.28
N LEU A 7 -16.24 -5.01 -12.35
CA LEU A 7 -14.85 -5.01 -12.83
C LEU A 7 -14.77 -4.67 -14.32
N VAL A 8 -13.72 -3.94 -14.71
CA VAL A 8 -13.39 -3.65 -16.10
C VAL A 8 -12.81 -4.91 -16.76
N PRO A 9 -13.10 -5.18 -18.05
CA PRO A 9 -12.45 -6.27 -18.77
C PRO A 9 -10.92 -6.11 -18.77
N ARG A 10 -10.18 -7.21 -18.55
CA ARG A 10 -8.70 -7.21 -18.49
C ARG A 10 -8.02 -6.57 -19.71
N SER A 11 -8.65 -6.62 -20.88
CA SER A 11 -8.14 -6.01 -22.11
C SER A 11 -8.09 -4.47 -22.08
N ALA A 12 -8.89 -3.84 -21.21
CA ALA A 12 -8.93 -2.39 -21.04
C ALA A 12 -8.12 -1.90 -19.82
N ASP A 13 -7.48 -2.81 -19.08
CA ASP A 13 -6.68 -2.47 -17.92
C ASP A 13 -5.28 -1.97 -18.34
N LYS A 14 -5.10 -0.64 -18.26
CA LYS A 14 -3.82 0.01 -18.56
C LYS A 14 -2.69 -0.42 -17.63
N GLN A 15 -2.99 -0.98 -16.45
CA GLN A 15 -2.00 -1.41 -15.46
C GLN A 15 -1.20 -2.63 -15.94
N VAL A 16 -1.81 -3.52 -16.72
CA VAL A 16 -1.15 -4.70 -17.32
C VAL A 16 -0.66 -4.47 -18.76
N ALA A 17 -1.08 -3.38 -19.39
CA ALA A 17 -0.72 -3.07 -20.78
C ALA A 17 0.74 -2.60 -20.94
N SER A 18 1.30 -1.88 -19.96
CA SER A 18 2.66 -1.35 -20.06
C SER A 18 3.73 -2.39 -19.68
N TRP A 19 4.90 -2.32 -20.31
CA TRP A 19 6.05 -3.18 -19.94
C TRP A 19 6.52 -2.88 -18.51
N ALA A 20 6.56 -1.60 -18.13
CA ALA A 20 6.98 -1.16 -16.81
C ALA A 20 6.01 -1.62 -15.71
N GLY A 21 4.70 -1.61 -15.98
CA GLY A 21 3.68 -2.13 -15.06
C GLY A 21 3.78 -3.64 -14.86
N ARG A 22 4.03 -4.40 -15.94
CA ARG A 22 4.25 -5.85 -15.86
C ARG A 22 5.53 -6.19 -15.09
N LEU A 23 6.63 -5.48 -15.38
CA LEU A 23 7.90 -5.71 -14.70
C LEU A 23 7.81 -5.36 -13.20
N SER A 24 7.22 -4.21 -12.86
CA SER A 24 7.07 -3.80 -11.46
C SER A 24 6.14 -4.75 -10.69
N PHE A 25 5.08 -5.26 -11.33
CA PHE A 25 4.21 -6.28 -10.74
C PHE A 25 4.94 -7.60 -10.49
N LEU A 26 5.69 -8.11 -11.47
CA LEU A 26 6.49 -9.32 -11.29
C LEU A 26 7.55 -9.13 -10.20
N ALA A 27 8.26 -8.01 -10.22
CA ALA A 27 9.23 -7.69 -9.18
C ALA A 27 8.58 -7.64 -7.79
N PHE A 28 7.42 -7.01 -7.65
CA PHE A 28 6.68 -6.94 -6.39
C PHE A 28 6.27 -8.33 -5.90
N VAL A 29 5.66 -9.16 -6.77
CA VAL A 29 5.17 -10.51 -6.43
C VAL A 29 6.31 -11.48 -6.13
N MET A 30 7.51 -11.26 -6.68
CA MET A 30 8.68 -12.10 -6.37
C MET A 30 9.42 -11.60 -5.13
N VAL A 31 9.73 -10.30 -5.05
CA VAL A 31 10.61 -9.74 -4.03
C VAL A 31 9.93 -9.66 -2.66
N VAL A 32 8.64 -9.28 -2.60
CA VAL A 32 7.95 -9.14 -1.31
C VAL A 32 7.85 -10.47 -0.56
N PRO A 33 7.39 -11.59 -1.18
CA PRO A 33 7.37 -12.88 -0.51
C PRO A 33 8.77 -13.37 -0.13
N LEU A 34 9.79 -13.15 -0.97
CA LEU A 34 11.16 -13.55 -0.66
C LEU A 34 11.71 -12.81 0.56
N LEU A 35 11.55 -11.48 0.62
CA LEU A 35 11.98 -10.67 1.78
C LEU A 35 11.21 -11.07 3.04
N HIS A 36 9.91 -11.32 2.91
CA HIS A 36 9.06 -11.82 3.98
C HIS A 36 9.55 -13.17 4.51
N TRP A 37 9.74 -14.15 3.63
CA TRP A 37 10.17 -15.50 4.02
C TRP A 37 11.56 -15.50 4.63
N ALA A 38 12.50 -14.72 4.08
CA ALA A 38 13.83 -14.57 4.65
C ALA A 38 13.77 -13.97 6.06
N ALA A 39 12.97 -12.91 6.27
CA ALA A 39 12.80 -12.30 7.58
C ALA A 39 12.14 -13.27 8.58
N MET A 40 11.13 -14.01 8.14
CA MET A 40 10.42 -15.00 8.97
C MET A 40 11.33 -16.17 9.34
N TYR A 41 12.05 -16.75 8.37
CA TYR A 41 12.99 -17.83 8.60
C TYR A 41 14.08 -17.43 9.60
N ARG A 42 14.64 -16.22 9.45
CA ARG A 42 15.60 -15.65 10.40
C ARG A 42 14.96 -15.49 11.79
N TYR A 43 13.77 -14.92 11.89
CA TYR A 43 13.09 -14.70 13.17
C TYR A 43 12.79 -16.01 13.90
N VAL A 44 12.22 -16.99 13.18
CA VAL A 44 11.95 -18.34 13.73
C VAL A 44 13.24 -19.02 14.14
N GLY A 45 14.30 -18.93 13.33
CA GLY A 45 15.59 -19.50 13.66
C GLY A 45 16.21 -18.87 14.92
N LEU A 46 16.11 -17.54 15.05
CA LEU A 46 16.57 -16.83 16.24
C LEU A 46 15.80 -17.28 17.49
N SER A 47 14.49 -17.42 17.38
CA SER A 47 13.58 -17.84 18.44
C SER A 47 13.81 -19.28 18.89
N LEU A 48 13.86 -20.24 17.95
CA LEU A 48 13.87 -21.66 18.26
C LEU A 48 15.27 -22.22 18.55
N TYR A 49 16.33 -21.68 17.91
CA TYR A 49 17.65 -22.31 17.94
C TYR A 49 18.72 -21.53 18.69
N THR A 50 18.55 -20.22 18.89
CA THR A 50 19.63 -19.37 19.44
C THR A 50 19.28 -18.65 20.74
N ALA A 51 18.00 -18.63 21.14
CA ALA A 51 17.51 -17.80 22.26
C ALA A 51 17.97 -16.33 22.18
N ALA A 52 18.30 -15.84 20.98
CA ALA A 52 18.88 -14.52 20.76
C ALA A 52 17.83 -13.40 20.72
N LEU A 53 16.54 -13.75 20.70
CA LEU A 53 15.48 -12.77 20.87
C LEU A 53 15.36 -12.37 22.34
N PRO A 54 15.21 -11.07 22.65
CA PRO A 54 15.03 -10.61 24.03
C PRO A 54 13.84 -11.30 24.70
N ALA A 55 13.98 -11.59 25.99
CA ALA A 55 12.86 -12.06 26.79
C ALA A 55 11.87 -10.90 27.05
N GLY A 56 10.59 -11.12 26.73
CA GLY A 56 9.52 -10.14 26.94
C GLY A 56 9.26 -9.23 25.73
N THR A 57 8.40 -8.23 25.92
CA THR A 57 7.97 -7.32 24.85
C THR A 57 9.02 -6.25 24.58
N THR A 58 9.48 -6.15 23.35
CA THR A 58 10.46 -5.16 22.90
C THR A 58 9.79 -3.97 22.21
N LEU A 59 10.58 -2.92 21.96
CA LEU A 59 10.14 -1.80 21.12
C LEU A 59 9.77 -2.24 19.70
N TYR A 60 10.44 -3.24 19.14
CA TYR A 60 10.11 -3.78 17.81
C TYR A 60 8.71 -4.40 17.79
N ASP A 61 8.35 -5.12 18.84
CA ASP A 61 7.01 -5.72 18.97
C ASP A 61 5.94 -4.65 19.13
N LEU A 62 6.19 -3.63 19.97
CA LEU A 62 5.24 -2.53 20.17
C LEU A 62 5.05 -1.71 18.90
N VAL A 63 6.13 -1.28 18.25
CA VAL A 63 6.08 -0.49 17.01
C VAL A 63 5.46 -1.31 15.88
N GLY A 64 5.84 -2.57 15.73
CA GLY A 64 5.26 -3.46 14.73
C GLY A 64 3.77 -3.70 14.96
N GLY A 65 3.37 -4.00 16.20
CA GLY A 65 1.98 -4.31 16.53
C GLY A 65 1.06 -3.10 16.37
N LEU A 66 1.47 -1.95 16.94
CA LEU A 66 0.73 -0.70 16.81
C LEU A 66 0.67 -0.25 15.34
N GLY A 67 1.77 -0.39 14.61
CA GLY A 67 1.83 -0.05 13.19
C GLY A 67 0.89 -0.92 12.34
N MET A 68 0.82 -2.23 12.59
CA MET A 68 -0.12 -3.14 11.93
C MET A 68 -1.58 -2.81 12.26
N ALA A 69 -1.87 -2.46 13.51
CA ALA A 69 -3.21 -2.01 13.92
C ALA A 69 -3.59 -0.71 13.21
N ALA A 70 -2.68 0.28 13.16
CA ALA A 70 -2.89 1.55 12.47
C ALA A 70 -3.07 1.36 10.96
N ALA A 71 -2.26 0.51 10.32
CA ALA A 71 -2.41 0.15 8.92
C ALA A 71 -3.78 -0.46 8.64
N THR A 72 -4.22 -1.41 9.46
CA THR A 72 -5.53 -2.05 9.32
C THR A 72 -6.66 -1.04 9.49
N ALA A 73 -6.59 -0.17 10.49
CA ALA A 73 -7.57 0.88 10.73
C ALA A 73 -7.66 1.85 9.54
N LEU A 74 -6.52 2.30 9.02
CA LEU A 74 -6.45 3.18 7.85
C LEU A 74 -7.04 2.50 6.60
N ASN A 75 -6.70 1.23 6.36
CA ASN A 75 -7.22 0.48 5.23
C ASN A 75 -8.75 0.33 5.31
N VAL A 76 -9.27 -0.03 6.48
CA VAL A 76 -10.71 -0.17 6.70
C VAL A 76 -11.42 1.17 6.52
N ALA A 77 -10.88 2.26 7.08
CA ALA A 77 -11.45 3.60 6.91
C ALA A 77 -11.46 4.03 5.44
N ALA A 78 -10.34 3.86 4.73
CA ALA A 78 -10.21 4.24 3.33
C ALA A 78 -11.09 3.39 2.40
N SER A 79 -11.20 2.10 2.66
CA SER A 79 -12.05 1.19 1.87
C SER A 79 -13.53 1.46 2.08
N ARG A 80 -13.93 1.80 3.32
CA ARG A 80 -15.32 2.20 3.62
C ARG A 80 -15.68 3.53 2.95
N GLU A 81 -14.78 4.50 2.97
CA GLU A 81 -14.98 5.81 2.36
C GLU A 81 -15.08 5.71 0.83
N LEU A 82 -14.24 4.86 0.20
CA LEU A 82 -14.25 4.67 -1.25
C LEU A 82 -15.48 3.91 -1.73
N GLY A 83 -15.95 2.92 -0.96
CA GLY A 83 -17.20 2.20 -1.22
C GLY A 83 -17.27 1.65 -2.66
N PRO A 84 -18.35 1.91 -3.42
CA PRO A 84 -18.50 1.43 -4.80
C PRO A 84 -17.43 1.92 -5.80
N ALA A 85 -16.64 2.94 -5.45
CA ALA A 85 -15.57 3.45 -6.30
C ALA A 85 -14.27 2.62 -6.21
N TYR A 86 -14.19 1.64 -5.31
CA TYR A 86 -12.99 0.83 -5.05
C TYR A 86 -12.48 0.06 -6.27
N ASP A 87 -13.37 -0.40 -7.15
CA ASP A 87 -13.02 -1.30 -8.27
C ASP A 87 -13.18 -0.70 -9.68
N ARG A 88 -13.58 0.58 -9.80
CA ARG A 88 -13.85 1.19 -11.12
C ARG A 88 -12.62 1.88 -11.69
N VAL A 89 -11.58 1.11 -11.99
CA VAL A 89 -10.30 1.61 -12.54
C VAL A 89 -10.45 2.19 -13.97
N ALA A 90 -11.60 2.10 -14.64
CA ALA A 90 -11.84 2.76 -15.93
C ALA A 90 -12.59 4.10 -15.83
N ALA A 91 -13.51 4.24 -14.87
CA ALA A 91 -14.31 5.45 -14.67
C ALA A 91 -15.01 5.39 -13.31
N PRO A 92 -14.39 5.93 -12.25
CA PRO A 92 -15.06 6.05 -10.96
C PRO A 92 -16.35 6.89 -11.11
N PRO A 93 -17.45 6.54 -10.42
CA PRO A 93 -18.70 7.28 -10.55
C PRO A 93 -18.61 8.68 -9.92
N ALA A 94 -17.68 8.86 -8.98
CA ALA A 94 -17.39 10.11 -8.32
C ALA A 94 -15.94 10.09 -7.82
N LEU A 95 -15.35 11.27 -7.70
CA LEU A 95 -14.06 11.45 -7.04
C LEU A 95 -14.31 11.61 -5.53
N VAL A 96 -13.72 10.71 -4.74
CA VAL A 96 -13.83 10.73 -3.28
C VAL A 96 -12.68 11.54 -2.70
N THR A 97 -13.01 12.62 -2.00
CA THR A 97 -12.02 13.56 -1.41
C THR A 97 -12.20 13.73 0.11
N THR A 98 -13.03 12.91 0.73
CA THR A 98 -13.40 12.96 2.16
C THR A 98 -12.71 11.84 2.95
N GLY A 99 -12.86 11.87 4.27
CA GLY A 99 -12.23 10.87 5.15
C GLY A 99 -10.69 10.87 5.01
N PRO A 100 -10.03 9.70 4.88
CA PRO A 100 -8.59 9.63 4.67
C PRO A 100 -8.10 10.30 3.38
N TYR A 101 -8.94 10.36 2.34
CA TYR A 101 -8.60 10.96 1.04
C TYR A 101 -8.38 12.48 1.12
N ARG A 102 -8.87 13.15 2.17
CA ARG A 102 -8.59 14.58 2.38
C ARG A 102 -7.11 14.89 2.67
N PHE A 103 -6.35 13.88 3.10
CA PHE A 103 -4.95 14.03 3.48
C PHE A 103 -3.99 13.52 2.39
N VAL A 104 -4.33 12.38 1.79
CA VAL A 104 -3.51 11.72 0.76
C VAL A 104 -4.40 11.14 -0.33
N GLN A 105 -3.90 11.11 -1.56
CA GLN A 105 -4.64 10.62 -2.71
C GLN A 105 -4.87 9.11 -2.66
N HIS A 106 -3.92 8.35 -2.10
CA HIS A 106 -3.92 6.88 -2.14
C HIS A 106 -3.76 6.23 -0.75
N PRO A 107 -4.69 6.48 0.20
CA PRO A 107 -4.58 6.01 1.58
C PRO A 107 -4.55 4.47 1.72
N ILE A 108 -5.15 3.73 0.77
CA ILE A 108 -5.10 2.27 0.73
C ILE A 108 -3.66 1.80 0.47
N TYR A 109 -2.94 2.39 -0.49
CA TYR A 109 -1.53 2.03 -0.72
C TYR A 109 -0.64 2.40 0.46
N VAL A 110 -0.89 3.55 1.09
CA VAL A 110 -0.21 3.95 2.33
C VAL A 110 -0.43 2.91 3.43
N SER A 111 -1.65 2.40 3.57
CA SER A 111 -1.97 1.38 4.56
C SER A 111 -1.20 0.08 4.32
N TYR A 112 -1.06 -0.37 3.07
CA TYR A 112 -0.27 -1.56 2.75
C TYR A 112 1.22 -1.36 2.97
N MET A 113 1.77 -0.20 2.58
CA MET A 113 3.17 0.13 2.86
C MET A 113 3.45 0.13 4.36
N LEU A 114 2.57 0.75 5.15
CA LEU A 114 2.67 0.75 6.61
C LEU A 114 2.57 -0.68 7.18
N LEU A 115 1.67 -1.51 6.66
CA LEU A 115 1.52 -2.90 7.08
C LEU A 115 2.81 -3.70 6.87
N PHE A 116 3.43 -3.61 5.70
CA PHE A 116 4.66 -4.34 5.38
C PHE A 116 5.85 -3.88 6.23
N VAL A 117 6.00 -2.57 6.44
CA VAL A 117 7.05 -2.02 7.33
C VAL A 117 6.84 -2.49 8.76
N SER A 118 5.62 -2.38 9.27
CA SER A 118 5.27 -2.76 10.63
C SER A 118 5.49 -4.24 10.86
N TYR A 119 5.18 -5.07 9.86
CA TYR A 119 5.45 -6.50 9.90
C TYR A 119 6.96 -6.81 9.90
N GLY A 120 7.77 -6.11 9.10
CA GLY A 120 9.24 -6.23 9.15
C GLY A 120 9.82 -5.85 10.52
N MET A 121 9.26 -4.83 11.18
CA MET A 121 9.60 -4.47 12.56
C MET A 121 9.19 -5.55 13.54
N TRP A 122 7.99 -6.12 13.41
CA TRP A 122 7.54 -7.25 14.24
C TRP A 122 8.44 -8.49 14.10
N LEU A 123 9.06 -8.69 12.94
CA LEU A 123 10.06 -9.75 12.72
C LEU A 123 11.48 -9.37 13.20
N HIS A 124 11.61 -8.30 13.99
CA HIS A 124 12.87 -7.76 14.52
C HIS A 124 13.91 -7.50 13.42
N SER A 125 13.45 -7.09 12.22
CA SER A 125 14.30 -6.93 11.04
C SER A 125 14.09 -5.57 10.40
N ALA A 126 14.78 -4.56 10.95
CA ALA A 126 14.83 -3.22 10.33
C ALA A 126 15.27 -3.24 8.85
N PRO A 127 16.27 -4.06 8.43
CA PRO A 127 16.62 -4.15 7.02
C PRO A 127 15.48 -4.68 6.15
N ALA A 128 14.73 -5.69 6.61
CA ALA A 128 13.58 -6.20 5.87
C ALA A 128 12.45 -5.16 5.82
N ALA A 129 12.19 -4.45 6.92
CA ALA A 129 11.20 -3.37 6.96
C ALA A 129 11.52 -2.27 5.93
N ILE A 130 12.78 -1.81 5.88
CA ILE A 130 13.23 -0.80 4.91
C ILE A 130 13.15 -1.33 3.48
N ALA A 131 13.62 -2.55 3.23
CA ALA A 131 13.58 -3.15 1.89
C ALA A 131 12.13 -3.30 1.38
N LEU A 132 11.21 -3.76 2.23
CA LEU A 132 9.80 -3.84 1.92
C LEU A 132 9.20 -2.47 1.62
N LEU A 133 9.54 -1.43 2.39
CA LEU A 133 9.08 -0.07 2.14
C LEU A 133 9.51 0.42 0.74
N VAL A 134 10.78 0.22 0.39
CA VAL A 134 11.34 0.65 -0.89
C VAL A 134 10.67 -0.07 -2.06
N VAL A 135 10.56 -1.41 -1.99
CA VAL A 135 9.94 -2.22 -3.05
C VAL A 135 8.47 -1.85 -3.25
N CYS A 136 7.72 -1.72 -2.15
CA CYS A 136 6.32 -1.31 -2.21
C CYS A 136 6.17 0.12 -2.73
N GLY A 137 7.02 1.05 -2.29
CA GLY A 137 6.99 2.44 -2.74
C GLY A 137 7.26 2.59 -4.24
N LEU A 138 8.24 1.86 -4.77
CA LEU A 138 8.54 1.83 -6.21
C LEU A 138 7.36 1.26 -7.01
N TYR A 139 6.80 0.15 -6.57
CA TYR A 139 5.66 -0.48 -7.22
C TYR A 139 4.41 0.40 -7.21
N TYR A 140 4.03 0.93 -6.04
CA TYR A 140 2.85 1.77 -5.91
C TYR A 140 3.02 3.10 -6.63
N ARG A 141 4.23 3.66 -6.75
CA ARG A 141 4.47 4.86 -7.56
C ARG A 141 4.09 4.67 -9.03
N VAL A 142 4.36 3.50 -9.60
CA VAL A 142 3.95 3.18 -10.98
C VAL A 142 2.43 3.02 -11.06
N ARG A 143 1.82 2.31 -10.10
CA ARG A 143 0.36 2.10 -10.04
C ARG A 143 -0.40 3.42 -9.93
N THR A 144 -0.04 4.27 -8.97
CA THR A 144 -0.71 5.55 -8.75
C THR A 144 -0.57 6.45 -9.95
N SER A 145 0.59 6.52 -10.60
CA SER A 145 0.76 7.35 -11.79
C SER A 145 -0.21 7.00 -12.93
N LEU A 146 -0.58 5.72 -13.07
CA LEU A 146 -1.58 5.28 -14.04
C LEU A 146 -3.01 5.60 -13.60
N GLU A 147 -3.31 5.42 -12.32
CA GLU A 147 -4.63 5.75 -11.75
C GLU A 147 -4.91 7.24 -11.84
N GLU A 148 -3.92 8.09 -11.53
CA GLU A 148 -4.05 9.54 -11.59
C GLU A 148 -4.29 10.01 -13.04
N GLN A 149 -3.69 9.38 -14.04
CA GLN A 149 -3.99 9.66 -15.45
C GLN A 149 -5.43 9.30 -15.82
N VAL A 150 -5.97 8.22 -15.26
CA VAL A 150 -7.38 7.87 -15.46
C VAL A 150 -8.28 8.88 -14.75
N LEU A 151 -7.98 9.22 -13.50
CA LEU A 151 -8.74 10.19 -12.71
C LEU A 151 -8.74 11.56 -13.39
N GLU A 152 -7.60 12.02 -13.89
CA GLU A 152 -7.52 13.26 -14.66
C GLU A 152 -8.30 13.18 -15.98
N GLY A 153 -8.25 12.03 -16.67
CA GLY A 153 -9.03 11.82 -17.90
C GLY A 153 -10.55 11.84 -17.67
N VAL A 154 -11.02 11.38 -16.50
CA VAL A 154 -12.45 11.30 -16.15
C VAL A 154 -12.96 12.59 -15.52
N PHE A 155 -12.20 13.20 -14.61
CA PHE A 155 -12.63 14.34 -13.79
C PHE A 155 -11.98 15.67 -14.15
N GLY A 156 -10.97 15.69 -15.03
CA GLY A 156 -10.36 16.91 -15.57
C GLY A 156 -9.86 17.87 -14.48
N SER A 157 -10.31 19.12 -14.53
CA SER A 157 -9.91 20.17 -13.58
C SER A 157 -10.28 19.86 -12.15
N TYR A 158 -11.38 19.14 -11.90
CA TYR A 158 -11.80 18.79 -10.55
C TYR A 158 -10.77 17.90 -9.85
N TYR A 159 -10.20 16.93 -10.58
CA TYR A 159 -9.12 16.10 -10.05
C TYR A 159 -7.82 16.92 -9.88
N ARG A 160 -7.49 17.81 -10.82
CA ARG A 160 -6.31 18.69 -10.67
C ARG A 160 -6.39 19.58 -9.42
N ASP A 161 -7.56 20.15 -9.14
CA ASP A 161 -7.79 20.99 -7.96
C ASP A 161 -7.67 20.19 -6.65
N TYR A 162 -8.08 18.93 -6.67
CA TYR A 162 -7.90 18.00 -5.55
C TYR A 162 -6.43 17.58 -5.39
N ALA A 163 -5.77 17.21 -6.50
CA ALA A 163 -4.37 16.81 -6.52
C ALA A 163 -3.43 17.95 -6.08
N ALA A 164 -3.77 19.21 -6.36
CA ALA A 164 -3.02 20.38 -5.90
C ALA A 164 -3.04 20.55 -4.37
N ARG A 165 -4.07 20.03 -3.68
CA ARG A 165 -4.26 20.17 -2.23
C ARG A 165 -3.84 18.95 -1.42
N THR A 166 -3.49 17.85 -2.10
CA THR A 166 -3.19 16.55 -1.48
C THR A 166 -1.89 15.96 -2.02
N LYS A 167 -1.29 15.03 -1.27
CA LYS A 167 -0.07 14.31 -1.67
C LYS A 167 -0.37 12.87 -2.00
N ARG A 168 0.50 12.21 -2.78
CA ARG A 168 0.29 10.82 -3.21
C ARG A 168 0.26 9.83 -2.03
N PHE A 169 1.29 9.89 -1.19
CA PHE A 169 1.53 8.86 -0.17
C PHE A 169 1.77 9.43 1.23
N VAL A 170 2.66 10.39 1.37
CA VAL A 170 3.01 10.96 2.68
C VAL A 170 2.51 12.41 2.70
N PRO A 171 1.65 12.78 3.66
CA PRO A 171 1.29 14.18 3.86
C PRO A 171 2.55 15.03 3.97
N PHE A 172 2.60 16.17 3.29
CA PHE A 172 3.71 17.13 3.34
C PHE A 172 5.03 16.70 2.67
N VAL A 173 5.08 15.53 2.01
CA VAL A 173 6.22 15.12 1.16
C VAL A 173 5.75 15.10 -0.30
N VAL A 174 6.62 15.57 -1.21
CA VAL A 174 6.33 15.92 -2.61
C VAL A 174 5.56 14.83 -3.36
#